data_AF-A0A3R6WEH5-F1
#
_entry.id   AF-A0A3R6WEH5-F1
#
_cell.length_a   1.000
_cell.length_b   1.000
_cell.length_c   1.000
_cell.angle_alpha   90.00
_cell.angle_beta   90.00
_cell.angle_gamma   90.00
#
_symmetry.space_group_name_H-M   'P 1'
#
loop_
_entity.id
_entity.type
_entity.pdbx_description
1 polymer ?
#
loop_
_entity_poly.entity_id
_entity_poly.type
_entity_poly.pdbx_seq_one_letter_code
_entity_poly.pdbx_strand_id
1 'polypeptide(L)'
;MVKRYSHTAIVTIQSGQLVKGEWVAGEPTEIEVTGQYFPSNSGQQLKQNADGREFIVHGEFSTKSRPVPDAKHIRIDSIGLDVDIICWEPFQSHSVIYV
;
A
#
# COMPACT_ATOMS: atom_id res chain seq x y z
N MET A 1 15.71 -16.75 -15.16
CA MET A 1 14.89 -16.98 -13.94
C MET A 1 14.34 -15.63 -13.50
N VAL A 2 13.02 -15.41 -13.56
CA VAL A 2 12.41 -14.11 -13.17
C VAL A 2 12.40 -14.03 -11.65
N LYS A 3 13.05 -13.02 -11.07
CA LYS A 3 13.06 -12.79 -9.62
C LYS A 3 11.67 -12.30 -9.22
N ARG A 4 10.85 -13.18 -8.64
CA ARG A 4 9.57 -12.78 -8.05
C ARG A 4 9.87 -11.96 -6.79
N TYR A 5 9.21 -10.82 -6.64
CA TYR A 5 9.37 -9.88 -5.52
C TYR A 5 10.76 -9.23 -5.46
N SER A 6 11.08 -8.40 -6.45
CA SER A 6 12.38 -7.74 -6.56
C SER A 6 12.62 -6.60 -5.58
N HIS A 7 11.59 -6.16 -4.85
CA HIS A 7 11.65 -4.96 -4.02
C HIS A 7 11.31 -5.25 -2.56
N THR A 8 11.97 -4.52 -1.66
CA THR A 8 11.54 -4.35 -0.27
C THR A 8 10.94 -2.95 -0.16
N ALA A 9 9.69 -2.90 0.29
CA ALA A 9 8.99 -1.67 0.59
C ALA A 9 8.95 -1.44 2.10
N ILE A 10 9.05 -0.19 2.52
CA ILE A 10 8.73 0.25 3.88
C ILE A 10 7.30 0.77 3.87
N VAL A 11 6.42 0.17 4.66
CA VAL A 11 5.03 0.61 4.79
C VAL A 11 4.84 1.27 6.15
N THR A 12 4.37 2.51 6.15
CA THR A 12 4.06 3.25 7.37
C THR A 12 2.59 3.06 7.72
N ILE A 13 2.36 2.60 8.94
CA ILE A 13 1.05 2.40 9.55
C ILE A 13 0.81 3.57 10.48
N GLN A 14 -0.27 4.30 10.24
CA GLN A 14 -0.69 5.35 11.15
C GLN A 14 -1.31 4.71 12.38
N SER A 15 -0.75 4.97 13.55
CA SER A 15 -1.39 4.63 14.82
C SER A 15 -2.17 5.83 15.35
N GLY A 16 -3.17 5.56 16.17
CA GLY A 16 -3.96 6.60 16.82
C GLY A 16 -4.97 5.99 17.77
N GLN A 17 -5.52 6.84 18.63
CA GLN A 17 -6.55 6.45 19.58
C GLN A 17 -7.56 7.56 19.78
N LEU A 18 -8.80 7.19 20.06
CA LEU A 18 -9.82 8.12 20.50
C LEU A 18 -9.58 8.49 21.96
N VAL A 19 -9.16 9.72 22.23
CA VAL A 19 -9.03 10.26 23.57
C VAL A 19 -10.14 11.28 23.78
N LYS A 20 -11.08 10.98 24.68
CA LYS A 20 -12.23 11.86 25.00
C LYS A 20 -13.07 12.28 23.78
N GLY A 21 -13.15 11.42 22.76
CA GLY A 21 -13.91 11.69 21.55
C GLY A 21 -13.12 12.40 20.44
N GLU A 22 -11.87 12.77 20.68
CA GLU A 22 -10.98 13.32 19.65
C GLU A 22 -10.00 12.24 19.18
N TRP A 23 -9.77 12.17 17.86
CA TRP A 23 -8.74 11.29 17.30
C TRP A 23 -7.37 11.91 17.54
N VAL A 24 -6.53 11.23 18.34
CA VAL A 24 -5.14 11.63 18.59
C VAL A 24 -4.23 10.68 17.83
N ALA A 25 -3.43 11.23 16.92
CA ALA A 25 -2.41 10.47 16.20
C ALA A 25 -1.35 9.98 17.19
N GLY A 26 -1.03 8.68 17.12
CA GLY A 26 0.07 8.07 17.85
C GLY A 26 1.36 8.08 17.03
N GLU A 27 2.39 7.44 17.55
CA GLU A 27 3.64 7.26 16.82
C GLU A 27 3.43 6.30 15.64
N PRO A 28 3.79 6.69 14.40
CA PRO A 28 3.67 5.81 13.26
C PRO A 28 4.60 4.61 13.41
N THR A 29 4.15 3.45 12.95
CA THR A 29 4.96 2.23 12.93
C THR A 29 5.33 1.88 11.49
N GLU A 30 6.56 1.45 11.27
CA GLU A 30 7.02 1.01 9.95
C GLU A 30 7.17 -0.51 9.92
N ILE A 31 6.78 -1.11 8.80
CA ILE A 31 6.99 -2.53 8.51
C ILE A 31 7.70 -2.71 7.17
N GLU A 32 8.53 -3.74 7.07
CA GLU A 32 9.13 -4.13 5.81
C GLU A 32 8.24 -5.14 5.08
N VAL A 33 7.99 -4.89 3.79
CA VAL A 33 7.14 -5.72 2.94
C VAL A 33 7.87 -6.02 1.65
N THR A 34 8.20 -7.30 1.43
CA THR A 34 8.77 -7.73 0.15
C THR A 34 7.68 -7.87 -0.90
N GLY A 35 7.90 -7.35 -2.10
CA GLY A 35 6.90 -7.34 -3.14
C GLY A 35 7.44 -6.99 -4.52
N GLN A 36 6.51 -6.91 -5.48
CA GLN A 36 6.77 -6.52 -6.86
C GLN A 36 5.98 -5.25 -7.14
N TYR A 37 6.68 -4.21 -7.59
CA TYR A 37 6.05 -2.99 -8.06
C TYR A 37 5.76 -3.08 -9.57
N PHE A 38 4.58 -2.61 -9.97
CA PHE A 38 4.13 -2.45 -11.33
C PHE A 38 3.71 -0.98 -11.54
N PRO A 39 4.47 -0.18 -12.29
CA PRO A 39 4.10 1.20 -12.59
C PRO A 39 2.91 1.23 -13.55
N SER A 40 2.03 2.24 -13.42
CA SER A 40 1.00 2.50 -14.42
C SER A 40 1.63 3.08 -15.69
N ASN A 41 1.68 2.29 -16.77
CA ASN A 41 2.29 2.69 -18.04
C ASN A 41 1.59 3.87 -18.74
N SER A 42 0.38 4.25 -18.31
CA SER A 42 -0.42 5.35 -18.88
C SER A 42 -0.71 6.46 -17.88
N GLY A 43 -0.01 6.48 -16.73
CA GLY A 43 -0.09 7.52 -15.71
C GLY A 43 -1.26 7.39 -14.74
N GLN A 44 -2.39 6.82 -15.16
CA GLN A 44 -3.60 6.65 -14.35
C GLN A 44 -4.41 5.43 -14.81
N GLN A 45 -4.73 4.51 -13.90
CA GLN A 45 -5.66 3.41 -14.13
C GLN A 45 -6.89 3.59 -13.23
N LEU A 46 -8.09 3.54 -13.80
CA LEU A 46 -9.32 3.56 -13.02
C LEU A 46 -9.57 2.15 -12.48
N LYS A 47 -9.66 1.99 -11.16
CA LYS A 47 -10.05 0.74 -10.51
C LYS A 47 -11.28 0.94 -9.66
N GLN A 48 -12.05 -0.13 -9.49
CA GLN A 48 -13.25 -0.15 -8.65
C GLN A 48 -13.00 -1.05 -7.45
N ASN A 49 -13.27 -0.54 -6.25
CA ASN A 49 -13.16 -1.33 -5.02
C ASN A 49 -14.39 -2.25 -4.85
N ALA A 50 -14.37 -3.09 -3.81
CA ALA A 50 -15.48 -3.99 -3.49
C ALA A 50 -16.84 -3.28 -3.24
N ASP A 51 -16.80 -2.01 -2.83
CA ASP A 51 -18.00 -1.17 -2.59
C ASP A 51 -18.52 -0.50 -3.87
N GLY A 52 -17.91 -0.76 -5.01
CA GLY A 52 -18.29 -0.16 -6.29
C GLY A 52 -17.75 1.27 -6.49
N ARG A 53 -16.86 1.77 -5.63
CA ARG A 53 -16.26 3.11 -5.76
C ARG A 53 -15.03 3.06 -6.66
N GLU A 54 -14.97 4.01 -7.58
CA GLU A 54 -13.84 4.18 -8.49
C GLU A 54 -12.72 5.01 -7.84
N PHE A 55 -11.47 4.61 -8.07
CA PHE A 55 -10.27 5.33 -7.65
C PHE A 55 -9.20 5.26 -8.74
N ILE A 56 -8.34 6.28 -8.78
CA ILE A 56 -7.26 6.40 -9.74
C ILE A 56 -6.01 5.77 -9.13
N VAL A 57 -5.42 4.82 -9.86
CA VAL A 57 -4.20 4.09 -9.48
C VAL A 57 -3.04 4.55 -10.36
N HIS A 58 -1.96 4.94 -9.71
CA HIS A 58 -0.68 5.34 -10.30
C HIS A 58 0.33 4.19 -10.31
N GLY A 59 0.16 3.19 -9.44
CA GLY A 59 0.93 1.95 -9.49
C GLY A 59 0.39 0.87 -8.54
N GLU A 60 0.94 -0.33 -8.68
CA GLU A 60 0.52 -1.48 -7.89
C GLU A 60 1.73 -2.17 -7.26
N PHE A 61 1.64 -2.49 -5.98
CA PHE A 61 2.63 -3.29 -5.29
C PHE A 61 2.04 -4.62 -4.81
N SER A 62 2.40 -5.70 -5.48
CA SER A 62 1.93 -7.05 -5.17
C SER A 62 2.84 -7.73 -4.15
N THR A 63 2.25 -8.26 -3.06
CA THR A 63 2.99 -8.89 -1.96
C THR A 63 2.28 -10.13 -1.39
N LYS A 64 3.02 -10.98 -0.68
CA LYS A 64 2.47 -12.11 0.10
C LYS A 64 1.99 -11.70 1.49
N SER A 65 2.39 -10.52 1.97
CA SER A 65 1.92 -9.99 3.24
C SER A 65 0.40 -9.78 3.21
N ARG A 66 -0.26 -9.98 4.36
CA ARG A 66 -1.69 -9.66 4.47
C ARG A 66 -1.88 -8.14 4.58
N PRO A 67 -3.01 -7.59 4.12
CA PRO A 67 -3.33 -6.19 4.35
C PRO A 67 -3.24 -5.82 5.81
N VAL A 68 -2.57 -4.70 6.07
CA VAL A 68 -2.47 -4.13 7.42
C VAL A 68 -3.43 -2.95 7.50
N PRO A 69 -4.35 -2.94 8.49
CA PRO A 69 -5.21 -1.79 8.75
C PRO A 69 -4.39 -0.52 8.95
N ASP A 70 -4.93 0.62 8.52
CA ASP A 70 -4.31 1.93 8.70
C ASP A 70 -2.92 2.09 8.08
N ALA A 71 -2.55 1.24 7.11
CA ALA A 71 -1.43 1.50 6.22
C ALA A 71 -1.70 2.78 5.41
N LYS A 72 -0.80 3.76 5.51
CA LYS A 72 -0.99 5.09 4.92
C LYS A 72 0.05 5.46 3.89
N HIS A 73 1.27 4.96 4.02
CA HIS A 73 2.38 5.40 3.18
C HIS A 73 3.25 4.21 2.79
N ILE A 74 3.82 4.24 1.60
CA ILE A 74 4.74 3.23 1.10
C ILE A 74 5.95 3.87 0.43
N ARG A 75 7.13 3.43 0.85
CA ARG A 75 8.41 3.81 0.28
C ARG A 75 9.14 2.60 -0.29
N ILE A 76 9.70 2.73 -1.50
CA ILE A 76 10.52 1.71 -2.16
C ILE A 76 11.82 2.37 -2.64
N ASP A 77 12.84 2.34 -1.78
CA ASP A 77 14.11 3.02 -2.01
C ASP A 77 14.79 2.58 -3.31
N SER A 78 14.71 1.29 -3.65
CA SER A 78 15.34 0.71 -4.85
C SER A 78 14.86 1.31 -6.19
N ILE A 79 13.72 1.99 -6.20
CA ILE A 79 13.14 2.63 -7.39
C ILE A 79 12.75 4.10 -7.14
N GLY A 80 13.04 4.64 -5.95
CA GLY A 80 12.71 6.01 -5.57
C GLY A 80 11.20 6.30 -5.47
N LEU A 81 10.38 5.29 -5.15
CA LEU A 81 8.95 5.49 -4.90
C LEU A 81 8.74 5.92 -3.44
N ASP A 82 7.97 6.99 -3.21
CA ASP A 82 7.62 7.49 -1.87
C ASP A 82 6.25 8.19 -1.95
N VAL A 83 5.17 7.45 -1.66
CA VAL A 83 3.79 7.88 -1.96
C VAL A 83 2.79 7.34 -0.94
N ASP A 84 1.63 8.01 -0.86
CA ASP A 84 0.53 7.55 -0.02
C ASP A 84 -0.16 6.31 -0.61
N ILE A 85 -0.63 5.44 0.30
CA ILE A 85 -1.41 4.25 -0.04
C ILE A 85 -2.87 4.66 -0.21
N ILE A 86 -3.45 4.33 -1.36
CA ILE A 86 -4.89 4.49 -1.60
C ILE A 86 -5.65 3.42 -0.84
N CYS A 87 -5.29 2.15 -1.07
CA CYS A 87 -5.82 1.01 -0.33
C CYS A 87 -4.92 -0.22 -0.44
N TRP A 88 -5.11 -1.16 0.48
CA TRP A 88 -4.43 -2.45 0.47
C TRP A 88 -5.46 -3.57 0.42
N GLU A 89 -5.62 -4.19 -0.75
CA GLU A 89 -6.65 -5.19 -1.00
C GLU A 89 -6.12 -6.63 -0.90
N PRO A 90 -6.85 -7.54 -0.22
CA PRO A 90 -6.54 -8.95 -0.22
C PRO A 90 -7.07 -9.65 -1.49
N PHE A 91 -6.27 -10.55 -2.04
CA PHE A 91 -6.68 -11.53 -3.05
C PHE A 91 -6.47 -12.95 -2.50
N GLN A 92 -6.94 -13.96 -3.25
CA GLN A 92 -6.86 -15.37 -2.81
C GLN A 92 -5.44 -15.85 -2.50
N SER A 93 -4.43 -15.35 -3.24
CA SER A 93 -3.05 -15.86 -3.17
C SER A 93 -2.00 -14.82 -2.81
N HIS A 94 -2.37 -13.54 -2.78
CA HIS A 94 -1.49 -12.40 -2.55
C HIS A 94 -2.35 -11.20 -2.13
N SER A 95 -1.74 -10.07 -1.85
CA SER A 95 -2.42 -8.79 -1.67
C SER A 95 -1.77 -7.72 -2.56
N VAL A 96 -2.51 -6.65 -2.81
CA VAL A 96 -2.04 -5.55 -3.65
C VAL A 96 -2.23 -4.24 -2.89
N ILE A 97 -1.16 -3.46 -2.81
CA ILE A 97 -1.19 -2.07 -2.37
C ILE A 97 -1.33 -1.22 -3.62
N TYR A 98 -2.40 -0.44 -3.67
CA TYR A 98 -2.63 0.55 -4.71
C TYR A 98 -2.11 1.91 -4.25
N VAL A 99 -1.34 2.53 -5.12
CA VAL A 99 -0.78 3.89 -4.97
C VAL A 99 -1.13 4.73 -6.17
#